data_AF-A0A137PJB0-F1
#
_entry.id   AF-A0A137PJB0-F1
#
_cell.length_a   1.000
_cell.length_b   1.000
_cell.length_c   1.000
_cell.angle_alpha   90.00
_cell.angle_beta   90.00
_cell.angle_gamma   90.00
#
_symmetry.space_group_name_H-M   'P 1'
#
loop_
_entity.id
_entity.type
_entity.pdbx_description
1 polymer ?
#
loop_
_entity_poly.entity_id
_entity_poly.type
_entity_poly.pdbx_seq_one_letter_code
_entity_poly.pdbx_strand_id
1 'polypeptide(L)'
;MFAGPAFLINFKFFDGYDFTLGIFEQVGFILCFNGFTIMFIRQASIFFSLIMIRSLWAACIILNIYNLISTYYSLRYQLFEEEQIYIIFHSLDSAQTIIFFIFEFLSNVYGIYTIVRAVRKLNDVNINKLVVKMVIILILFVLLDFSAMIFEIFNMGEYTYCFWGFNYAVKSQVEYYCLGKVRQCIVVAQCHYNSNN
;
A
#
# COMPACT_ATOMS: atom_id res chain seq x y z
N MET A 1 -31.23 -5.23 -14.23
CA MET A 1 -30.93 -4.99 -15.66
C MET A 1 -30.27 -3.63 -15.78
N PHE A 2 -28.94 -3.57 -15.70
CA PHE A 2 -28.15 -2.39 -16.06
C PHE A 2 -27.01 -2.90 -16.95
N ALA A 3 -27.13 -2.62 -18.25
CA ALA A 3 -26.08 -2.83 -19.22
C ALA A 3 -25.25 -1.54 -19.27
N GLY A 4 -24.07 -1.55 -18.65
CA GLY A 4 -23.02 -0.58 -18.94
C GLY A 4 -22.25 -1.02 -20.20
N PRO A 5 -21.78 -0.09 -21.05
CA PRO A 5 -21.11 -0.44 -22.29
C PRO A 5 -19.79 -1.15 -21.99
N ALA A 6 -19.80 -2.45 -22.29
CA ALA A 6 -18.66 -3.33 -22.24
C ALA A 6 -17.46 -2.72 -22.99
N PHE A 7 -16.32 -2.67 -22.33
CA PHE A 7 -15.06 -2.89 -23.02
C PHE A 7 -15.17 -4.29 -23.66
N LEU A 8 -15.54 -4.32 -24.94
CA LEU A 8 -15.84 -5.53 -25.72
C LEU A 8 -14.58 -6.35 -25.97
N ILE A 9 -14.12 -7.07 -24.94
CA ILE A 9 -13.56 -8.39 -25.12
C ILE A 9 -14.67 -9.35 -24.70
N ASN A 10 -15.21 -10.08 -25.67
CA ASN A 10 -16.32 -10.99 -25.47
C ASN A 10 -15.82 -12.21 -24.66
N PHE A 11 -15.89 -12.13 -23.33
CA PHE A 11 -15.47 -13.20 -22.42
C PHE A 11 -16.46 -14.38 -22.36
N LYS A 12 -17.42 -14.52 -23.31
CA LYS A 12 -18.30 -15.71 -23.42
C LYS A 12 -17.57 -17.03 -23.68
N PHE A 13 -16.25 -17.01 -23.86
CA PHE A 13 -15.42 -18.21 -23.97
C PHE A 13 -15.01 -18.79 -22.60
N PHE A 14 -15.44 -18.16 -21.50
CA PHE A 14 -14.86 -18.34 -20.17
C PHE A 14 -15.83 -18.84 -19.08
N ASP A 15 -16.91 -19.55 -19.45
CA ASP A 15 -17.88 -20.10 -18.48
C ASP A 15 -17.26 -21.12 -17.47
N GLY A 16 -16.00 -21.53 -17.65
CA GLY A 16 -15.20 -22.32 -16.68
C GLY A 16 -13.93 -21.61 -16.17
N TYR A 17 -13.74 -20.34 -16.51
CA TYR A 17 -12.53 -19.56 -16.27
C TYR A 17 -12.68 -18.53 -15.14
N ASP A 18 -13.89 -18.29 -14.63
CA ASP A 18 -14.12 -17.32 -13.55
C ASP A 18 -13.32 -17.68 -12.29
N PHE A 19 -13.24 -18.97 -11.96
CA PHE A 19 -12.40 -19.44 -10.86
C PHE A 19 -10.90 -19.28 -11.14
N THR A 20 -10.46 -19.52 -12.38
CA THR A 20 -9.04 -19.38 -12.76
C THR A 20 -8.64 -17.90 -12.74
N LEU A 21 -9.50 -17.02 -13.26
CA LEU A 21 -9.33 -15.58 -13.24
C LEU A 21 -9.30 -15.07 -11.79
N GLY A 22 -10.21 -15.54 -10.93
CA GLY A 22 -10.21 -15.23 -9.50
C GLY A 22 -8.92 -15.63 -8.80
N ILE A 23 -8.36 -16.80 -9.11
CA ILE A 23 -7.03 -17.17 -8.58
C ILE A 23 -5.95 -16.19 -9.05
N PHE A 24 -5.92 -15.83 -10.34
CA PHE A 24 -4.94 -14.89 -10.85
C PHE A 24 -5.04 -13.50 -10.22
N GLU A 25 -6.26 -13.00 -10.01
CA GLU A 25 -6.51 -11.73 -9.33
C GLU A 25 -5.99 -11.75 -7.89
N GLN A 26 -6.33 -12.80 -7.14
CA GLN A 26 -5.94 -12.96 -5.74
C GLN A 26 -4.41 -13.12 -5.59
N VAL A 27 -3.79 -13.95 -6.42
CA VAL A 27 -2.32 -14.12 -6.43
C VAL A 27 -1.63 -12.81 -6.83
N GLY A 28 -2.14 -12.12 -7.86
CA GLY A 28 -1.61 -10.84 -8.31
C GLY A 28 -1.68 -9.79 -7.20
N PHE A 29 -2.81 -9.70 -6.50
CA PHE A 29 -2.98 -8.80 -5.36
C PHE A 29 -1.98 -9.11 -4.24
N ILE A 30 -1.86 -10.37 -3.81
CA ILE A 30 -0.93 -10.78 -2.75
C ILE A 30 0.52 -10.46 -3.13
N LEU A 31 0.91 -10.68 -4.38
CA LEU A 31 2.26 -10.36 -4.86
C LEU A 31 2.53 -8.85 -4.83
N CYS A 32 1.59 -8.03 -5.33
CA CYS A 32 1.70 -6.58 -5.32
C CYS A 32 1.75 -6.02 -3.89
N PHE A 33 0.84 -6.49 -3.03
CA PHE A 33 0.77 -6.12 -1.61
C PHE A 33 2.08 -6.43 -0.87
N ASN A 34 2.60 -7.65 -1.05
CA ASN A 34 3.86 -8.07 -0.43
C ASN A 34 5.05 -7.32 -0.98
N GLY A 35 5.12 -7.13 -2.30
CA GLY A 35 6.17 -6.34 -2.95
C GLY A 35 6.24 -4.93 -2.37
N PHE A 36 5.10 -4.24 -2.30
CA PHE A 36 5.00 -2.91 -1.71
C PHE A 36 5.41 -2.92 -0.23
N THR A 37 4.86 -3.83 0.58
CA THR A 37 5.11 -3.85 2.03
C THR A 37 6.58 -4.16 2.35
N ILE A 38 7.23 -5.06 1.63
CA ILE A 38 8.66 -5.35 1.79
C ILE A 38 9.50 -4.11 1.45
N MET A 39 9.17 -3.42 0.36
CA MET A 39 9.85 -2.17 -0.01
C MET A 39 9.67 -1.10 1.04
N PHE A 40 8.44 -0.93 1.54
CA PHE A 40 8.12 -0.01 2.63
C PHE A 40 8.95 -0.29 3.88
N ILE A 41 9.00 -1.55 4.34
CA ILE A 41 9.77 -1.94 5.54
C ILE A 41 11.27 -1.70 5.34
N ARG A 42 11.82 -2.07 4.17
CA ARG A 42 13.22 -1.81 3.86
C ARG A 42 13.54 -0.32 3.94
N GLN A 43 12.66 0.53 3.46
CA GLN A 43 12.86 1.97 3.46
C GLN A 43 12.64 2.59 4.85
N ALA A 44 11.72 2.04 5.65
CA ALA A 44 11.53 2.41 7.04
C ALA A 44 12.75 2.08 7.91
N SER A 45 13.48 1.00 7.61
CA SER A 45 14.67 0.57 8.38
C SER A 45 15.83 1.54 8.39
N ILE A 46 15.81 2.54 7.50
CA ILE A 46 16.80 3.62 7.47
C ILE A 46 16.65 4.54 8.69
N PHE A 47 15.44 4.70 9.23
CA PHE A 47 15.18 5.62 10.34
C PHE A 47 14.59 4.98 11.59
N PHE A 48 13.87 3.88 11.43
CA PHE A 48 13.12 3.30 12.53
C PHE A 48 14.04 2.41 13.37
N SER A 49 13.75 2.33 14.66
CA SER A 49 14.46 1.43 15.55
C SER A 49 14.21 -0.04 15.15
N LEU A 50 15.13 -0.92 15.54
CA LEU A 50 15.00 -2.36 15.28
C LEU A 50 13.68 -2.93 15.82
N ILE A 51 13.20 -2.42 16.96
CA ILE A 51 11.92 -2.81 17.56
C ILE A 51 10.78 -2.48 16.61
N MET A 52 10.74 -1.25 16.09
CA MET A 52 9.70 -0.84 15.14
C MET A 52 9.75 -1.68 13.86
N ILE A 53 10.92 -1.97 13.32
CA ILE A 53 11.06 -2.83 12.12
C ILE A 53 10.54 -4.24 12.37
N ARG A 54 10.83 -4.83 13.54
CA ARG A 54 10.25 -6.13 13.93
C ARG A 54 8.73 -6.06 14.04
N SER A 55 8.19 -4.98 14.60
CA SER A 55 6.74 -4.76 14.65
C SER A 55 6.11 -4.63 13.27
N LEU A 56 6.76 -3.95 12.32
CA LEU A 56 6.27 -3.85 10.94
C LEU A 56 6.26 -5.23 10.26
N TRP A 57 7.29 -6.06 10.48
CA TRP A 57 7.31 -7.44 9.98
C TRP A 57 6.21 -8.30 10.59
N ALA A 58 6.00 -8.19 11.91
CA ALA A 58 4.89 -8.90 12.56
C ALA A 58 3.54 -8.48 11.99
N ALA A 59 3.32 -7.18 11.79
CA ALA A 59 2.11 -6.66 11.14
C ALA A 59 1.94 -7.20 9.71
N CYS A 60 3.02 -7.24 8.92
CA CYS A 60 3.02 -7.81 7.58
C CYS A 60 2.59 -9.30 7.57
N ILE A 61 3.09 -10.09 8.51
CA ILE A 61 2.69 -11.51 8.65
C ILE A 61 1.19 -11.62 8.97
N ILE A 62 0.70 -10.81 9.92
CA ILE A 62 -0.72 -10.80 10.30
C ILE A 62 -1.61 -10.41 9.11
N LEU A 63 -1.23 -9.37 8.36
CA LEU A 63 -1.95 -8.93 7.17
C LEU A 63 -1.93 -10.00 6.07
N ASN A 64 -0.86 -10.77 5.93
CA ASN A 64 -0.84 -11.90 4.99
C ASN A 64 -1.76 -13.05 5.42
N ILE A 65 -1.83 -13.37 6.71
CA ILE A 65 -2.82 -14.34 7.21
C ILE A 65 -4.22 -13.85 6.91
N TYR A 66 -4.47 -12.56 7.10
CA TYR A 66 -5.74 -11.92 6.78
C TYR A 66 -6.08 -12.03 5.28
N ASN A 67 -5.11 -11.72 4.40
CA ASN A 67 -5.24 -11.91 2.94
C ASN A 67 -5.64 -13.33 2.59
N LEU A 68 -4.97 -14.34 3.17
CA LEU A 68 -5.29 -15.74 2.88
C LEU A 68 -6.72 -16.11 3.28
N ILE A 69 -7.21 -15.57 4.41
CA ILE A 69 -8.59 -15.75 4.84
C ILE A 69 -9.55 -15.06 3.87
N SER A 70 -9.28 -13.81 3.47
CA SER A 70 -10.13 -13.10 2.51
C SER A 70 -10.18 -13.81 1.16
N THR A 71 -9.02 -14.22 0.62
CA THR A 71 -8.90 -15.01 -0.60
C THR A 71 -9.69 -16.32 -0.51
N TYR A 72 -9.66 -17.02 0.63
CA TYR A 72 -10.47 -18.22 0.82
C TYR A 72 -11.97 -17.94 0.68
N TYR A 73 -12.48 -16.87 1.31
CA TYR A 73 -13.90 -16.51 1.21
C TYR A 73 -14.27 -15.99 -0.19
N SER A 74 -13.37 -15.25 -0.85
CA SER A 74 -13.55 -14.81 -2.24
C SER A 74 -13.67 -15.99 -3.21
N LEU A 75 -12.74 -16.94 -3.15
CA LEU A 75 -12.78 -18.16 -3.98
C LEU A 75 -14.00 -19.03 -3.65
N ARG A 76 -14.39 -19.11 -2.37
CA ARG A 76 -15.59 -19.83 -1.96
C ARG A 76 -16.85 -19.16 -2.51
N TYR A 77 -16.92 -17.83 -2.52
CA TYR A 77 -18.04 -17.12 -3.13
C TYR A 77 -18.14 -17.39 -4.63
N GLN A 78 -17.02 -17.41 -5.35
CA GLN A 78 -17.00 -17.75 -6.78
C GLN A 78 -17.49 -19.18 -7.10
N LEU A 79 -17.37 -20.12 -6.15
CA LEU A 79 -17.78 -21.51 -6.35
C LEU A 79 -19.24 -21.79 -5.97
N PHE A 80 -19.75 -21.09 -4.96
CA PHE A 80 -21.06 -21.38 -4.36
C PHE A 80 -22.09 -20.25 -4.49
N GLU A 81 -21.65 -19.04 -4.86
CA GLU A 81 -22.47 -17.84 -5.07
C GLU A 81 -23.39 -17.47 -3.88
N GLU A 82 -23.04 -17.90 -2.67
CA GLU A 82 -23.83 -17.64 -1.47
C GLU A 82 -23.69 -16.19 -0.99
N GLU A 83 -24.81 -15.48 -0.84
CA GLU A 83 -24.86 -14.08 -0.38
C GLU A 83 -24.19 -13.87 1.00
N GLN A 84 -24.31 -14.84 1.91
CA GLN A 84 -23.64 -14.74 3.22
C GLN A 84 -22.10 -14.73 3.08
N ILE A 85 -21.58 -15.52 2.14
CA ILE A 85 -20.14 -15.58 1.86
C ILE A 85 -19.70 -14.26 1.21
N TYR A 86 -20.56 -13.67 0.34
CA TYR A 86 -20.33 -12.36 -0.23
C TYR A 86 -20.09 -11.28 0.83
N ILE A 87 -21.03 -11.18 1.77
CA ILE A 87 -20.98 -10.19 2.84
C ILE A 87 -19.72 -10.36 3.70
N ILE A 88 -19.33 -11.61 3.98
CA ILE A 88 -18.13 -11.91 4.76
C ILE A 88 -16.87 -11.43 4.02
N PHE A 89 -16.65 -11.84 2.77
CA PHE A 89 -15.41 -11.47 2.07
C PHE A 89 -15.32 -9.95 1.87
N HIS A 90 -16.43 -9.29 1.50
CA HIS A 90 -16.42 -7.85 1.25
C HIS A 90 -16.15 -7.06 2.54
N SER A 91 -16.69 -7.52 3.68
CA SER A 91 -16.38 -6.95 4.98
C SER A 91 -14.91 -7.12 5.35
N LEU A 92 -14.30 -8.26 4.98
CA LEU A 92 -12.88 -8.50 5.20
C LEU A 92 -12.02 -7.56 4.34
N ASP A 93 -12.28 -7.46 3.04
CA ASP A 93 -11.54 -6.57 2.13
C ASP A 93 -11.64 -5.09 2.55
N SER A 94 -12.83 -4.64 2.95
CA SER A 94 -13.06 -3.31 3.51
C SER A 94 -12.25 -3.08 4.80
N ALA A 95 -12.33 -4.00 5.75
CA ALA A 95 -11.61 -3.89 7.02
C ALA A 95 -10.08 -3.89 6.82
N GLN A 96 -9.59 -4.73 5.91
CA GLN A 96 -8.18 -4.76 5.54
C GLN A 96 -7.71 -3.41 4.99
N THR A 97 -8.48 -2.82 4.06
CA THR A 97 -8.15 -1.53 3.45
C THR A 97 -8.04 -0.43 4.49
N ILE A 98 -8.96 -0.41 5.46
CA ILE A 98 -8.95 0.53 6.58
C ILE A 98 -7.73 0.31 7.48
N ILE A 99 -7.43 -0.93 7.86
CA ILE A 99 -6.27 -1.26 8.71
C ILE A 99 -4.97 -0.83 8.01
N PHE A 100 -4.86 -1.12 6.72
CA PHE A 100 -3.69 -0.79 5.92
C PHE A 100 -3.50 0.73 5.79
N PHE A 101 -4.58 1.46 5.52
CA PHE A 101 -4.58 2.91 5.50
C PHE A 101 -4.09 3.51 6.82
N ILE A 102 -4.64 3.06 7.96
CA ILE A 102 -4.24 3.55 9.28
C ILE A 102 -2.77 3.25 9.54
N PHE A 103 -2.33 2.03 9.24
CA PHE A 103 -0.95 1.61 9.45
C PHE A 103 0.05 2.43 8.62
N GLU A 104 -0.25 2.62 7.33
CA GLU A 104 0.59 3.40 6.43
C GLU A 104 0.60 4.88 6.83
N PHE A 105 -0.57 5.45 7.16
CA PHE A 105 -0.68 6.83 7.63
C PHE A 105 0.18 7.08 8.87
N LEU A 106 0.04 6.25 9.91
CA LEU A 106 0.80 6.40 11.15
C LEU A 106 2.30 6.28 10.92
N SER A 107 2.71 5.31 10.10
CA SER A 107 4.11 5.09 9.79
C SER A 107 4.71 6.26 8.98
N ASN A 108 3.96 6.80 8.03
CA ASN A 108 4.36 7.98 7.25
C ASN A 108 4.48 9.24 8.10
N VAL A 109 3.50 9.49 9.00
CA VAL A 109 3.55 10.61 9.96
C VAL A 109 4.78 10.51 10.85
N TYR A 110 5.06 9.33 11.40
CA TYR A 110 6.23 9.10 12.23
C TYR A 110 7.55 9.27 11.45
N GLY A 111 7.60 8.80 10.20
CA GLY A 111 8.73 8.99 9.29
C GLY A 111 9.01 10.47 9.02
N ILE A 112 7.97 11.25 8.69
CA ILE A 112 8.09 12.69 8.48
C ILE A 112 8.60 13.39 9.75
N TYR A 113 8.01 13.08 10.91
CA TYR A 113 8.42 13.66 12.18
C TYR A 113 9.92 13.43 12.44
N THR A 114 10.39 12.20 12.23
CA THR A 114 11.79 11.82 12.43
C THR A 114 12.72 12.58 11.47
N ILE A 115 12.34 12.66 10.20
CA ILE A 115 13.13 13.36 9.17
C ILE A 115 13.17 14.88 9.42
N VAL A 116 12.04 15.51 9.73
CA VAL A 116 11.99 16.95 10.02
C VAL A 116 12.84 17.28 11.25
N ARG A 117 12.78 16.46 12.29
CA ARG A 117 13.62 16.62 13.49
C ARG A 117 15.10 16.48 13.17
N ALA A 118 15.46 15.54 12.29
CA ALA A 118 16.81 15.32 11.81
C ALA A 118 17.36 16.51 11.01
N VAL A 119 16.57 17.02 10.06
CA VAL A 119 17.00 18.09 9.13
C VAL A 119 17.04 19.47 9.78
N ARG A 120 16.18 19.75 10.77
CA ARG A 120 16.22 21.03 11.53
C ARG A 120 17.58 21.33 12.14
N LYS A 121 18.39 20.32 12.47
CA LYS A 121 19.73 20.48 13.04
C LYS A 121 20.77 20.91 12.01
N LEU A 122 20.56 20.61 10.73
CA LEU A 122 21.52 20.86 9.66
C LEU A 122 21.48 22.31 9.15
N ASN A 123 20.37 23.02 9.35
CA ASN A 123 20.13 24.40 8.90
C ASN A 123 20.45 24.67 7.41
N ASP A 124 20.35 23.66 6.55
CA ASP A 124 20.60 23.76 5.10
C ASP A 124 19.28 23.99 4.33
N VAL A 125 19.23 25.07 3.55
CA VAL A 125 18.06 25.47 2.75
C VAL A 125 17.69 24.45 1.68
N ASN A 126 18.68 23.81 1.05
CA ASN A 126 18.46 22.82 0.00
C ASN A 126 17.87 21.52 0.56
N ILE A 127 18.36 21.07 1.71
CA ILE A 127 17.81 19.89 2.40
C ILE A 127 16.39 20.17 2.88
N ASN A 128 16.12 21.36 3.41
CA ASN A 128 14.77 21.77 3.79
C ASN A 128 13.78 21.74 2.60
N LYS A 129 14.18 22.26 1.43
CA LYS A 129 13.38 22.18 0.20
C LYS A 129 13.09 20.73 -0.20
N LEU A 130 14.06 19.83 -0.05
CA LEU A 130 13.92 18.42 -0.38
C LEU A 130 12.91 17.72 0.55
N VAL A 131 12.97 18.00 1.85
CA VAL A 131 12.02 17.48 2.84
C VAL A 131 10.59 17.96 2.55
N VAL A 132 10.40 19.23 2.19
CA VAL A 132 9.07 19.75 1.83
C VAL A 132 8.49 18.99 0.63
N LYS A 133 9.28 18.75 -0.43
CA LYS A 133 8.84 17.96 -1.58
C LYS A 133 8.46 16.54 -1.20
N MET A 134 9.22 15.90 -0.32
CA MET A 134 8.89 14.57 0.21
C MET A 134 7.56 14.58 0.96
N VAL A 135 7.32 15.58 1.81
CA VAL A 135 6.05 15.70 2.55
C VAL A 135 4.86 15.85 1.60
N ILE A 136 5.00 16.64 0.53
CA ILE A 136 3.95 16.78 -0.50
C ILE A 136 3.62 15.42 -1.14
N ILE A 137 4.65 14.63 -1.50
CA ILE A 137 4.47 13.30 -2.09
C ILE A 137 3.73 12.36 -1.12
N LEU A 138 4.11 12.37 0.17
CA LEU A 138 3.46 11.53 1.17
C LEU A 138 2.00 11.92 1.41
N ILE A 139 1.68 13.22 1.38
CA ILE A 139 0.28 13.69 1.42
C ILE A 139 -0.49 13.16 0.21
N LEU A 140 0.10 13.19 -0.99
CA LEU A 140 -0.52 12.64 -2.19
C LEU A 140 -0.81 11.14 -2.06
N PHE A 141 0.08 10.36 -1.44
CA PHE A 141 -0.19 8.95 -1.16
C PHE A 141 -1.35 8.72 -0.20
N VAL A 142 -1.45 9.53 0.87
CA VAL A 142 -2.59 9.46 1.80
C VAL A 142 -3.90 9.73 1.06
N LEU A 143 -3.92 10.68 0.12
CA LEU A 143 -5.10 10.95 -0.70
C LEU A 143 -5.45 9.79 -1.65
N LEU A 144 -4.44 9.13 -2.23
CA LEU A 144 -4.66 7.92 -3.04
C LEU A 144 -5.25 6.79 -2.20
N ASP A 145 -4.71 6.51 -1.02
CA ASP A 145 -5.27 5.45 -0.16
C ASP A 145 -6.67 5.76 0.33
N PHE A 146 -6.93 7.02 0.67
CA PHE A 146 -8.26 7.45 1.03
C PHE A 146 -9.26 7.26 -0.12
N SER A 147 -8.84 7.52 -1.36
CA SER A 147 -9.66 7.27 -2.55
C SER A 147 -9.92 5.77 -2.76
N ALA A 148 -8.91 4.93 -2.54
CA ALA A 148 -9.04 3.48 -2.60
C ALA A 148 -10.04 2.94 -1.56
N MET A 149 -9.97 3.47 -0.33
CA MET A 149 -10.91 3.14 0.74
C MET A 149 -12.34 3.55 0.38
N ILE A 150 -12.54 4.70 -0.27
CA ILE A 150 -13.86 5.13 -0.76
C ILE A 150 -14.40 4.14 -1.79
N PHE A 151 -13.62 3.77 -2.80
CA PHE A 151 -14.08 2.82 -3.83
C PHE A 151 -14.49 1.48 -3.23
N GLU A 152 -13.75 1.01 -2.23
CA GLU A 152 -14.07 -0.22 -1.50
C GLU A 152 -15.39 -0.09 -0.72
N ILE A 153 -15.58 0.99 0.05
CA ILE A 153 -16.81 1.22 0.84
C ILE A 153 -18.05 1.34 -0.07
N PHE A 154 -17.91 1.93 -1.25
CA PHE A 154 -19.01 2.04 -2.22
C PHE A 154 -19.17 0.79 -3.10
N ASN A 155 -18.44 -0.29 -2.80
CA ASN A 155 -18.52 -1.58 -3.48
C ASN A 155 -18.30 -1.47 -5.00
N MET A 156 -17.35 -0.64 -5.42
CA MET A 156 -16.95 -0.48 -6.82
C MET A 156 -15.86 -1.47 -7.22
N GLY A 157 -16.09 -2.77 -6.96
CA GLY A 157 -15.05 -3.82 -6.96
C GLY A 157 -14.04 -3.77 -8.11
N GLU A 158 -14.51 -3.75 -9.37
CA GLU A 158 -13.62 -3.69 -10.55
C GLU A 158 -12.68 -2.46 -10.54
N TYR A 159 -13.21 -1.31 -10.16
CA TYR A 159 -12.45 -0.07 -10.05
C TYR A 159 -11.49 -0.11 -8.87
N THR A 160 -11.89 -0.72 -7.75
CA THR A 160 -11.04 -0.85 -6.56
C THR A 160 -9.78 -1.65 -6.87
N TYR A 161 -9.90 -2.84 -7.46
CA TYR A 161 -8.73 -3.69 -7.75
C TYR A 161 -7.77 -3.05 -8.77
N CYS A 162 -8.31 -2.42 -9.82
CA CYS A 162 -7.50 -1.67 -10.79
C CYS A 162 -6.77 -0.50 -10.11
N PHE A 163 -7.47 0.23 -9.25
CA PHE A 163 -6.91 1.39 -8.55
C PHE A 163 -5.87 0.99 -7.51
N TRP A 164 -6.04 -0.14 -6.81
CA TRP A 164 -5.01 -0.71 -5.93
C TRP A 164 -3.75 -1.06 -6.68
N GLY A 165 -3.86 -1.77 -7.80
CA GLY A 165 -2.70 -2.12 -8.63
C GLY A 165 -1.92 -0.88 -9.07
N PHE A 166 -2.63 0.15 -9.55
CA PHE A 166 -2.04 1.44 -9.90
C PHE A 166 -1.38 2.13 -8.69
N ASN A 167 -2.08 2.22 -7.56
CA ASN A 167 -1.60 2.88 -6.35
C ASN A 167 -0.32 2.21 -5.84
N TYR A 168 -0.31 0.88 -5.72
CA TYR A 168 0.88 0.13 -5.30
C TYR A 168 2.05 0.26 -6.27
N ALA A 169 1.79 0.28 -7.59
CA ALA A 169 2.84 0.49 -8.58
C ALA A 169 3.48 1.88 -8.45
N VAL A 170 2.66 2.93 -8.38
CA VAL A 170 3.12 4.33 -8.22
C VAL A 170 3.90 4.49 -6.92
N LYS A 171 3.36 3.99 -5.82
CA LYS A 171 4.02 4.04 -4.51
C LYS A 171 5.34 3.30 -4.50
N SER A 172 5.38 2.08 -5.02
CA SER A 172 6.61 1.29 -5.07
C SER A 172 7.70 2.00 -5.88
N GLN A 173 7.35 2.56 -7.04
CA GLN A 173 8.29 3.31 -7.87
C GLN A 173 8.80 4.58 -7.18
N VAL A 174 7.90 5.40 -6.64
CA VAL A 174 8.26 6.68 -6.03
C VAL A 174 8.99 6.48 -4.70
N GLU A 175 8.61 5.48 -3.90
CA GLU A 175 9.31 5.13 -2.66
C GLU A 175 10.76 4.69 -2.98
N TYR A 176 10.96 3.89 -4.04
CA TYR A 176 12.28 3.43 -4.46
C TYR A 176 13.15 4.54 -5.05
N TYR A 177 12.63 5.29 -6.03
CA TYR A 177 13.41 6.25 -6.81
C TYR A 177 13.59 7.58 -6.11
N CYS A 178 12.53 8.10 -5.48
CA CYS A 178 12.56 9.43 -4.90
C CYS A 178 12.85 9.35 -3.40
N LEU A 179 11.98 8.69 -2.64
CA LEU A 179 12.02 8.76 -1.18
C LEU A 179 13.26 8.08 -0.62
N GLY A 180 13.62 6.89 -1.10
CA GLY A 180 14.86 6.22 -0.69
C GLY A 180 16.11 7.07 -0.91
N LYS A 181 16.20 7.81 -2.02
CA LYS A 181 17.35 8.68 -2.32
C LYS A 181 17.39 9.92 -1.44
N VAL A 182 16.24 10.58 -1.23
CA VAL A 182 16.14 11.72 -0.30
C VAL A 182 16.59 11.31 1.09
N ARG A 183 16.16 10.13 1.54
CA ARG A 183 16.50 9.57 2.86
C ARG A 183 18.00 9.28 2.99
N GLN A 184 18.61 8.68 1.98
CA GLN A 184 20.07 8.47 1.93
C GLN A 184 20.84 9.80 1.99
N CYS A 185 20.41 10.82 1.24
CA CYS A 185 21.05 12.13 1.27
C CYS A 185 21.01 12.76 2.68
N ILE A 186 19.89 12.62 3.40
CA ILE A 186 19.76 13.13 4.77
C ILE A 186 20.74 12.42 5.72
N VAL A 187 20.85 11.09 5.63
CA VAL A 187 21.79 10.31 6.47
C VAL A 187 23.23 10.73 6.20
N VAL A 188 23.63 10.87 4.93
CA VAL A 188 24.98 11.31 4.56
C VAL A 188 25.26 12.72 5.09
N ALA A 189 24.30 13.65 4.94
CA ALA A 189 24.45 15.00 5.47
C ALA A 189 24.60 15.03 7.00
N GLN A 190 23.88 14.17 7.73
CA GLN A 190 24.02 14.03 9.17
C GLN A 190 25.38 13.46 9.60
N CYS A 191 25.87 12.42 8.92
CA CYS A 191 27.20 11.87 9.18
C CYS A 191 28.29 12.93 8.98
N HIS A 192 28.19 13.71 7.91
CA HIS A 192 29.16 14.75 7.58
C HIS A 192 29.13 15.94 8.56
N TYR A 193 27.95 16.28 9.08
CA TYR A 193 27.81 17.29 10.13
C TYR A 193 28.42 16.82 11.46
N ASN A 194 28.21 15.55 11.82
CA ASN A 194 28.76 14.98 13.06
C ASN A 194 30.26 14.72 13.02
N SER A 195 30.88 14.57 11.83
CA SER A 195 32.34 14.41 11.72
C SER A 195 33.10 15.73 11.85
N ASN A 196 32.41 16.86 11.64
CA ASN A 196 33.02 18.19 11.59
C ASN A 196 32.83 19.00 12.89
N ASN A 197 32.10 18.45 13.86
CA ASN A 197 31.91 19.00 15.21
C ASN A 197 32.51 18.04 16.24
#